data_AF-A0A2H1V7U1-F1
#
_entry.id   AF-A0A2H1V7U1-F1
#
_cell.length_a   1.000
_cell.length_b   1.000
_cell.length_c   1.000
_cell.angle_alpha   90.00
_cell.angle_beta   90.00
_cell.angle_gamma   90.00
#
_symmetry.space_group_name_H-M   'P 1'
#
loop_
_entity.id
_entity.type
_entity.pdbx_description
1 polymer ?
#
loop_
_entity_poly.entity_id
_entity_poly.type
_entity_poly.pdbx_seq_one_letter_code
_entity_poly.pdbx_strand_id
1 'polypeptide(L)'
;LLRYKSKSCLTHTTKYSFKIFQNGDLCISILHPPVDDPQSGELPCERWNPTQSVRTVLLSVISLLNEPNTFSPANVDASVMYRRWRDSKGKDKEYENIIRKQAQVARTEAEKEGIVVPLTLEDYCIKTQVKSTTQEPQV
;
A
#
# COMPACT_ATOMS: atom_id res chain seq x y z
N LEU A 1 3.76 3.99 30.81
CA LEU A 1 4.47 4.33 29.55
C LEU A 1 3.73 3.71 28.38
N LEU A 2 2.98 4.53 27.62
CA LEU A 2 2.40 4.11 26.34
C LEU A 2 3.54 3.75 25.38
N ARG A 3 3.76 2.46 25.13
CA ARG A 3 4.72 2.01 24.12
C ARG A 3 4.13 2.32 22.75
N TYR A 4 4.56 3.43 22.15
CA TYR A 4 4.33 3.75 20.73
C TYR A 4 5.10 2.76 19.85
N LYS A 5 4.66 1.50 19.81
CA LYS A 5 5.21 0.50 18.89
C LYS A 5 4.65 0.76 17.49
N SER A 6 5.55 0.78 16.50
CA SER A 6 5.19 0.70 15.08
C SER A 6 4.28 -0.52 14.87
N LYS A 7 3.11 -0.33 14.25
CA LYS A 7 2.21 -1.44 13.90
C LYS A 7 2.74 -2.05 12.60
N SER A 8 3.27 -3.27 12.70
CA SER A 8 4.08 -3.89 11.66
C SER A 8 3.32 -4.50 10.47
N CYS A 9 1.98 -4.42 10.37
CA CYS A 9 1.29 -5.20 9.33
C CYS A 9 0.12 -4.45 8.69
N LEU A 10 0.17 -4.34 7.36
CA LEU A 10 -0.86 -3.72 6.52
C LEU A 10 -1.45 -4.68 5.48
N THR A 11 -1.10 -5.97 5.45
CA THR A 11 -1.71 -6.88 4.46
C THR A 11 -2.11 -8.25 5.03
N HIS A 12 -3.33 -8.70 4.65
CA HIS A 12 -3.89 -10.03 4.93
C HIS A 12 -3.82 -10.94 3.68
N THR A 13 -3.35 -10.42 2.54
CA THR A 13 -3.33 -11.11 1.25
C THR A 13 -1.96 -10.91 0.61
N THR A 14 -1.26 -12.00 0.32
CA THR A 14 0.06 -12.00 -0.33
C THR A 14 -0.04 -11.40 -1.73
N LYS A 15 0.27 -10.11 -1.87
CA LYS A 15 0.38 -9.42 -3.17
C LYS A 15 1.83 -9.49 -3.67
N TYR A 16 2.02 -9.77 -4.96
CA TYR A 16 3.34 -9.82 -5.57
C TYR A 16 3.77 -8.37 -5.84
N SER A 17 4.64 -7.87 -4.97
CA SER A 17 5.09 -6.49 -5.02
C SER A 17 6.54 -6.40 -4.56
N PHE A 18 7.26 -5.43 -5.13
CA PHE A 18 8.65 -5.10 -4.83
C PHE A 18 8.88 -4.71 -3.35
N LYS A 19 7.84 -4.29 -2.61
CA LYS A 19 7.93 -3.96 -1.16
C LYS A 19 7.19 -4.94 -0.24
N ILE A 20 6.62 -6.02 -0.76
CA ILE A 20 5.92 -7.02 0.07
C ILE A 20 6.79 -8.26 0.19
N PHE A 21 7.08 -8.64 1.42
CA PHE A 21 7.76 -9.89 1.73
C PHE A 21 6.86 -11.10 1.47
N GLN A 22 7.44 -12.31 1.34
CA GLN A 22 6.66 -13.53 1.11
C GLN A 22 5.65 -13.82 2.24
N ASN A 23 5.89 -13.28 3.44
CA ASN A 23 4.99 -13.36 4.59
C ASN A 23 3.85 -12.31 4.58
N GLY A 24 3.81 -11.41 3.59
CA GLY A 24 2.81 -10.33 3.49
C GLY A 24 3.21 -9.01 4.18
N ASP A 25 4.36 -8.94 4.82
CA ASP A 25 4.79 -7.71 5.46
C ASP A 25 5.21 -6.65 4.43
N LEU A 26 4.78 -5.41 4.67
CA LEU A 26 5.08 -4.28 3.82
C LEU A 26 6.32 -3.54 4.34
N CYS A 27 7.38 -3.53 3.52
CA CYS A 27 8.64 -2.86 3.82
C CYS A 27 8.60 -1.41 3.35
N ILE A 28 8.29 -0.48 4.26
CA ILE A 28 8.36 0.96 4.00
C ILE A 28 9.10 1.64 5.15
N SER A 29 9.94 2.61 4.80
CA SER A 29 10.83 3.30 5.75
C SER A 29 10.05 3.93 6.91
N ILE A 30 8.83 4.43 6.65
CA ILE A 30 7.96 5.07 7.66
C ILE A 30 7.45 4.10 8.74
N LEU A 31 7.54 2.78 8.52
CA LEU A 31 7.19 1.78 9.54
C LEU A 31 8.40 1.32 10.34
N HIS A 32 9.62 1.68 9.93
CA HIS A 32 10.82 1.38 10.71
C HIS A 32 10.94 2.33 11.90
N PRO A 33 11.40 1.83 13.06
CA PRO A 33 11.68 2.67 14.20
C PRO A 33 12.72 3.75 13.83
N PRO A 34 12.70 4.90 14.54
CA PRO A 34 13.76 5.88 14.40
C PRO A 34 15.09 5.20 14.77
N VAL A 35 16.08 5.33 13.89
CA VAL A 35 17.49 5.06 14.22
C VAL A 35 18.17 6.40 14.11
N ASP A 36 18.81 6.85 15.17
CA ASP A 36 19.73 7.99 15.13
C ASP A 36 21.03 7.51 14.47
N ASP A 37 21.00 7.34 13.15
CA ASP A 37 22.20 7.13 12.35
C ASP A 37 22.46 8.38 11.49
N PRO A 38 23.41 9.25 11.91
CA PRO A 38 23.79 10.45 11.16
C PRO A 38 24.31 10.16 9.75
N GLN A 39 24.74 8.93 9.43
CA GLN A 39 25.22 8.55 8.09
C GLN A 39 24.12 8.03 7.17
N SER A 40 22.91 7.77 7.69
CA SER A 40 21.81 7.19 6.90
C SER A 40 21.29 8.14 5.83
N GLY A 41 21.42 9.46 6.01
CA GLY A 41 20.89 10.48 5.08
C GLY A 41 19.36 10.52 4.96
N GLU A 42 18.64 9.76 5.79
CA GLU A 42 17.18 9.68 5.78
C GLU A 42 16.56 10.81 6.61
N LEU A 43 15.48 11.39 6.09
CA LEU A 43 14.75 12.45 6.78
C LEU A 43 13.89 11.87 7.92
N PRO A 44 13.67 12.60 9.02
CA PRO A 44 12.77 12.15 10.10
C PRO A 44 11.32 11.87 9.64
N CYS A 45 10.88 12.48 8.53
CA CYS A 45 9.59 12.23 7.91
C CYS A 45 9.51 10.91 7.14
N GLU A 46 10.66 10.31 6.80
CA GLU A 46 10.76 9.03 6.11
C GLU A 46 10.75 7.85 7.11
N ARG A 47 10.74 8.11 8.42
CA ARG A 47 10.68 7.12 9.51
C ARG A 47 9.46 7.29 10.40
N TRP A 48 9.15 6.26 11.18
CA TRP A 48 8.06 6.34 12.15
C TRP A 48 8.36 7.39 13.22
N ASN A 49 7.44 8.34 13.39
CA ASN A 49 7.49 9.30 14.48
C ASN A 49 6.07 9.58 15.01
N PRO A 50 5.91 10.05 16.26
CA PRO A 50 4.59 10.26 16.88
C PRO A 50 3.71 11.32 16.18
N THR A 51 4.27 12.11 15.27
CA THR A 51 3.52 13.11 14.48
C THR A 51 2.89 12.51 13.22
N GLN A 52 3.30 11.30 12.84
CA GLN A 52 2.71 10.58 11.71
C GLN A 52 1.29 10.11 12.06
N SER A 53 0.38 10.20 11.09
CA SER A 53 -0.99 9.74 11.22
C SER A 53 -1.25 8.59 10.26
N VAL A 54 -2.33 7.83 10.48
CA VAL A 54 -2.75 6.78 9.53
C VAL A 54 -2.93 7.36 8.12
N ARG A 55 -3.38 8.63 8.02
CA ARG A 55 -3.54 9.34 6.75
C ARG A 55 -2.21 9.51 6.01
N THR A 56 -1.14 9.91 6.70
CA THR A 56 0.17 10.11 6.04
C THR A 56 0.76 8.78 5.60
N VAL A 57 0.60 7.73 6.40
CA VAL A 57 1.00 6.37 6.03
C VAL A 57 0.28 5.89 4.76
N LEU A 58 -1.04 6.05 4.68
CA LEU A 58 -1.81 5.63 3.49
C LEU A 58 -1.38 6.40 2.23
N LEU A 59 -1.11 7.70 2.35
CA LEU A 59 -0.58 8.49 1.23
C LEU A 59 0.80 7.99 0.78
N SER A 60 1.70 7.66 1.71
CA SER A 60 3.01 7.08 1.37
C SER A 60 2.88 5.74 0.65
N VAL A 61 1.92 4.89 1.04
CA VAL A 61 1.65 3.62 0.34
C VAL A 61 1.18 3.86 -1.09
N ILE A 62 0.26 4.82 -1.31
CA ILE A 62 -0.21 5.18 -2.65
C ILE A 62 0.96 5.67 -3.51
N SER A 63 1.81 6.56 -2.98
CA SER A 63 3.00 7.05 -3.69
C SER A 63 3.95 5.91 -4.10
N LEU A 64 4.19 4.93 -3.22
CA LEU A 64 5.04 3.78 -3.51
C LEU A 64 4.47 2.83 -4.55
N LEU A 65 3.14 2.72 -4.65
CA LEU A 65 2.49 1.91 -5.68
C LEU A 65 2.58 2.58 -7.07
N ASN A 66 2.57 3.91 -7.12
CA ASN A 66 2.76 4.66 -8.36
C ASN A 66 4.23 4.67 -8.83
N GLU A 67 5.16 4.89 -7.90
CA GLU A 67 6.60 4.95 -8.18
C GLU A 67 7.33 3.87 -7.38
N PRO A 68 7.46 2.66 -7.95
CA PRO A 68 8.07 1.55 -7.25
C PRO A 68 9.55 1.81 -6.98
N ASN A 69 9.95 1.82 -5.70
CA ASN A 69 11.34 1.94 -5.32
C ASN A 69 12.10 0.64 -5.63
N THR A 70 12.93 0.68 -6.68
CA THR A 70 13.78 -0.43 -7.13
C THR A 70 15.16 -0.49 -6.47
N PHE A 71 15.54 0.51 -5.67
CA PHE A 71 16.86 0.59 -5.02
C PHE A 71 16.96 -0.31 -3.79
N SER A 72 15.84 -0.60 -3.11
CA SER A 72 15.81 -1.45 -1.91
C SER A 72 14.61 -2.41 -1.91
N PRO A 73 14.55 -3.40 -2.82
CA PRO A 73 13.40 -4.29 -2.91
C PRO A 73 13.33 -5.27 -1.74
N ALA A 74 12.15 -5.45 -1.16
CA ALA A 74 11.86 -6.53 -0.22
C ALA A 74 11.71 -7.88 -0.96
N ASN A 75 11.28 -7.83 -2.22
CA ASN A 75 11.22 -8.98 -3.12
C ASN A 75 12.09 -8.72 -4.35
N VAL A 76 13.26 -9.36 -4.38
CA VAL A 76 14.26 -9.20 -5.44
C VAL A 76 13.70 -9.67 -6.79
N ASP A 77 12.98 -10.79 -6.82
CA ASP A 77 12.41 -11.36 -8.05
C ASP A 77 11.38 -10.40 -8.67
N ALA A 78 10.50 -9.84 -7.84
CA ALA A 78 9.52 -8.84 -8.28
C ALA A 78 10.21 -7.59 -8.84
N SER A 79 11.32 -7.15 -8.23
CA SER A 79 12.11 -6.00 -8.71
C SER A 79 12.83 -6.27 -10.03
N VAL A 80 13.39 -7.48 -10.21
CA VAL A 80 14.01 -7.90 -11.48
C VAL A 80 12.96 -7.96 -12.59
N MET A 81 11.80 -8.58 -12.34
CA MET A 81 10.71 -8.65 -13.31
C MET A 81 10.18 -7.26 -13.69
N TYR A 82 9.99 -6.37 -12.71
CA TYR A 82 9.58 -4.99 -12.97
C TYR A 82 10.58 -4.25 -13.85
N ARG A 83 11.89 -4.37 -13.57
CA ARG A 83 12.95 -3.77 -14.39
C ARG A 83 12.95 -4.32 -15.81
N ARG A 84 12.83 -5.64 -15.99
CA ARG A 84 12.71 -6.27 -17.32
C ARG A 84 11.51 -5.74 -18.11
N TRP A 85 10.34 -5.64 -17.48
CA TRP A 85 9.15 -5.06 -18.11
C TRP A 85 9.37 -3.59 -18.51
N ARG A 86 9.93 -2.77 -17.61
CA ARG A 86 10.21 -1.35 -17.86
C ARG A 86 11.24 -1.14 -18.97
N ASP A 87 12.37 -1.82 -18.88
CA ASP A 87 13.51 -1.65 -19.80
C ASP A 87 13.17 -2.21 -21.20
N SER A 88 12.32 -3.24 -21.27
CA SER A 88 11.79 -3.76 -22.53
C SER A 88 10.66 -2.90 -23.13
N LYS A 89 10.26 -1.80 -22.48
CA LYS A 89 9.14 -0.92 -22.85
C LYS A 89 7.83 -1.70 -23.02
N GLY A 90 7.56 -2.64 -22.11
CA GLY A 90 6.33 -3.44 -22.09
C GLY A 90 6.28 -4.60 -23.11
N LYS A 91 7.41 -4.96 -23.74
CA LYS A 91 7.49 -6.16 -24.58
C LYS A 91 7.44 -7.44 -23.75
N ASP A 92 8.15 -7.44 -22.62
CA ASP A 92 8.09 -8.52 -21.64
C ASP A 92 6.84 -8.34 -20.77
N LYS A 93 5.81 -9.18 -20.98
CA LYS A 93 4.51 -9.09 -20.30
C LYS A 93 4.44 -9.91 -19.02
N GLU A 94 5.52 -10.55 -18.60
CA GLU A 94 5.52 -11.47 -17.44
C GLU A 94 5.05 -10.75 -16.16
N TYR A 95 5.62 -9.59 -15.87
CA TYR A 95 5.22 -8.77 -14.73
C TYR A 95 3.76 -8.29 -14.82
N GLU A 96 3.35 -7.77 -15.98
CA GLU A 96 1.97 -7.30 -16.21
C GLU A 96 0.95 -8.43 -16.00
N ASN A 97 1.23 -9.63 -16.50
CA ASN A 97 0.35 -10.79 -16.38
C ASN A 97 0.16 -11.22 -14.93
N ILE A 98 1.21 -11.19 -14.11
CA ILE A 98 1.13 -11.50 -12.68
C ILE A 98 0.25 -10.47 -11.97
N ILE A 99 0.49 -9.18 -12.20
CA ILE A 99 -0.31 -8.10 -11.58
C ILE A 99 -1.78 -8.19 -12.01
N ARG A 100 -2.05 -8.45 -13.29
CA ARG A 100 -3.40 -8.64 -13.83
C ARG A 100 -4.11 -9.83 -13.18
N LYS A 101 -3.42 -10.96 -13.04
CA LYS A 101 -3.96 -12.15 -12.35
C LYS A 101 -4.31 -11.85 -10.90
N GLN A 102 -3.46 -11.11 -10.19
CA GLN A 102 -3.71 -10.73 -8.80
C GLN A 102 -4.87 -9.75 -8.65
N ALA A 103 -4.99 -8.76 -9.54
CA ALA A 103 -6.12 -7.84 -9.56
C ALA A 103 -7.44 -8.60 -9.76
N GLN A 104 -7.46 -9.59 -10.65
CA GLN A 104 -8.64 -10.42 -10.88
C GLN A 104 -9.02 -11.27 -9.66
N VAL A 105 -8.04 -11.88 -8.99
CA VAL A 105 -8.29 -12.64 -7.75
C VAL A 105 -8.88 -11.72 -6.67
N ALA A 106 -8.27 -10.56 -6.45
CA ALA A 106 -8.75 -9.59 -5.46
C ALA A 106 -10.18 -9.10 -5.78
N ARG A 107 -10.50 -8.92 -7.07
CA ARG A 107 -11.85 -8.57 -7.50
C ARG A 107 -12.86 -9.68 -7.17
N THR A 108 -12.52 -10.93 -7.47
CA THR A 108 -13.42 -12.07 -7.17
C THR A 108 -13.59 -12.28 -5.66
N GLU A 109 -12.58 -11.99 -4.84
CA GLU A 109 -12.71 -11.98 -3.38
C GLU A 109 -13.64 -10.86 -2.90
N ALA A 110 -13.48 -9.64 -3.41
CA ALA A 110 -14.37 -8.53 -3.11
C ALA A 110 -15.84 -8.84 -3.47
N GLU A 111 -16.08 -9.47 -4.62
CA GLU A 111 -17.41 -9.90 -5.06
C GLU A 111 -18.03 -10.92 -4.08
N LYS A 112 -17.24 -11.85 -3.53
CA LYS A 112 -17.72 -12.80 -2.51
C LYS A 112 -18.11 -12.12 -1.19
N GLU A 113 -17.45 -11.02 -0.86
CA GLU A 113 -17.75 -10.20 0.32
C GLU A 113 -18.89 -9.18 0.06
N GLY A 114 -19.45 -9.14 -1.15
CA GLY A 114 -20.46 -8.17 -1.55
C GLY A 114 -19.92 -6.74 -1.72
N ILE A 115 -18.60 -6.59 -1.86
CA ILE A 115 -17.92 -5.31 -2.04
C ILE A 115 -17.90 -4.96 -3.54
N VAL A 116 -18.47 -3.80 -3.89
CA VAL A 116 -18.43 -3.25 -5.25
C VAL A 116 -17.14 -2.45 -5.43
N VAL A 117 -16.25 -2.93 -6.31
CA VAL A 117 -14.99 -2.24 -6.63
C VAL A 117 -15.26 -1.08 -7.62
N PRO A 118 -14.88 0.17 -7.28
CA PRO A 118 -14.99 1.30 -8.20
C PRO A 118 -14.15 1.09 -9.47
N LEU A 119 -14.74 1.32 -10.64
CA LEU A 119 -14.05 1.22 -11.94
C LEU A 119 -13.87 2.58 -12.63
N THR A 120 -14.69 3.56 -12.26
CA THR A 120 -14.64 4.92 -12.80
C THR A 120 -13.99 5.87 -11.81
N LEU A 121 -13.52 7.02 -12.29
CA LEU A 121 -12.96 8.05 -11.42
C LEU A 121 -14.05 8.62 -10.51
N GLU A 122 -15.27 8.73 -11.01
CA GLU A 122 -16.44 9.20 -10.25
C GLU A 122 -16.77 8.24 -9.10
N ASP A 123 -16.79 6.94 -9.37
CA ASP A 123 -17.03 5.91 -8.34
C ASP A 123 -15.90 5.88 -7.29
N TYR A 124 -14.66 6.14 -7.72
CA TYR A 124 -13.52 6.17 -6.81
C TYR A 124 -13.54 7.41 -5.90
N CYS A 125 -14.00 8.55 -6.44
CA CYS A 125 -14.04 9.84 -5.74
C CYS A 125 -15.39 10.12 -5.05
N ILE A 126 -16.13 9.08 -4.62
CA ILE A 126 -17.39 9.27 -3.90
C ILE A 126 -17.10 10.00 -2.58
N LYS A 127 -17.63 11.22 -2.47
CA LYS A 127 -17.66 11.94 -1.19
C LYS A 127 -18.57 11.15 -0.26
N THR A 128 -18.00 10.59 0.80
CA THR A 128 -18.80 9.98 1.88
C THR A 128 -19.72 11.07 2.43
N GLN A 129 -21.00 11.00 2.07
CA GLN A 129 -22.05 11.74 2.75
C GLN A 129 -22.20 11.07 4.12
N VAL A 130 -21.66 11.69 5.16
CA VAL A 130 -21.97 11.29 6.53
C VAL A 130 -23.48 11.45 6.67
N LYS A 131 -24.23 10.34 6.72
CA LYS A 131 -25.65 10.40 7.05
C LYS A 131 -25.76 11.02 8.44
N SER A 132 -26.18 12.27 8.53
CA SER A 132 -26.64 12.89 9.76
C SER A 132 -27.78 12.04 10.29
N THR A 133 -27.53 11.27 11.35
CA THR A 133 -28.59 10.60 12.10
C THR A 133 -29.39 11.69 12.83
N THR A 134 -30.30 12.33 12.11
CA THR A 134 -31.39 13.09 12.72
C THR A 134 -32.56 12.14 12.87
N GLN A 135 -32.67 11.52 14.05
CA GLN A 135 -33.94 11.04 14.56
C GLN A 135 -34.07 11.47 16.01
N GLU A 136 -34.75 12.59 16.21
CA GLU A 136 -35.54 12.92 17.39
C GLU A 136 -36.84 13.55 16.89
N PRO A 137 -37.95 13.54 17.63
CA PRO A 137 -38.35 12.67 18.76
C PRO A 137 -39.72 12.00 18.47
N GLN A 138 -40.04 10.85 19.08
CA GLN A 138 -41.43 10.39 19.13
C GLN A 138 -41.82 9.85 20.51
N VAL A 139 -42.70 10.65 21.14
CA VAL A 139 -43.59 10.50 22.31
C VAL A 139 -42.95 10.61 23.69
#